data_AF-H5SC95-F1
#
_entry.id   AF-H5SC95-F1
#
_cell.length_a   1.000
_cell.length_b   1.000
_cell.length_c   1.000
_cell.angle_alpha   90.00
_cell.angle_beta   90.00
_cell.angle_gamma   90.00
#
_symmetry.space_group_name_H-M   'P 1'
#
loop_
_entity.id
_entity.type
_entity.pdbx_description
1 polymer ?
#
loop_
_entity_poly.entity_id
_entity_poly.type
_entity_poly.pdbx_seq_one_letter_code
_entity_poly.pdbx_strand_id
1 'polypeptide(L)' 'MKRFVIASMRKGAGKTSLIVGLAQVLGKPFGYLKPFGDRLLYRKKRLWDYDSALLTNIFGLTDSPDD' A
#
# COMPACT_ATOMS: atom_id res chain seq x y z
N MET A 1 16.13 -2.86 9.27
CA MET A 1 14.96 -3.34 8.50
C MET A 1 15.32 -3.52 7.04
N LYS A 2 14.83 -4.57 6.38
CA LYS A 2 14.95 -4.72 4.92
C LYS A 2 13.82 -3.92 4.25
N ARG A 3 14.14 -3.17 3.20
CA ARG A 3 13.18 -2.32 2.47
C ARG A 3 13.10 -2.75 1.02
N PHE A 4 11.88 -2.87 0.51
CA PHE A 4 11.61 -3.07 -0.91
C PHE A 4 11.06 -1.77 -1.49
N VAL A 5 11.66 -1.28 -2.58
CA VAL A 5 11.18 -0.13 -3.34
C VAL A 5 10.66 -0.64 -4.67
N ILE A 6 9.37 -0.43 -4.93
CA ILE A 6 8.68 -1.00 -6.10
C ILE A 6 8.17 0.14 -6.99
N ALA A 7 8.65 0.15 -8.23
CA ALA A 7 8.32 1.15 -9.25
C ALA A 7 7.90 0.47 -10.56
N SER A 8 7.41 1.24 -11.54
CA SER A 8 7.03 0.74 -12.86
C SER A 8 7.23 1.80 -13.93
N MET A 9 7.51 1.36 -15.14
CA MET A 9 7.67 2.26 -16.30
C MET A 9 6.35 2.65 -16.98
N ARG A 10 5.22 1.99 -16.63
CA ARG A 10 3.89 2.30 -17.19
C ARG A 10 2.79 2.27 -16.13
N LYS A 11 1.73 3.06 -16.36
CA LYS A 11 0.49 2.97 -15.57
C LYS A 11 -0.13 1.58 -15.79
N GLY A 12 -0.71 1.00 -14.75
CA GLY A 12 -1.36 -0.32 -14.84
C GLY A 12 -0.42 -1.53 -14.95
N ALA A 13 0.88 -1.40 -14.68
CA ALA A 13 1.84 -2.51 -14.74
C ALA A 13 1.64 -3.64 -13.70
N GLY A 14 0.59 -3.60 -12.87
CA GLY A 14 0.31 -4.64 -11.88
C GLY A 14 1.13 -4.56 -10.59
N LYS A 15 1.76 -3.41 -10.29
CA LYS A 15 2.58 -3.22 -9.07
C LYS A 15 1.84 -3.62 -7.78
N THR A 16 0.58 -3.19 -7.65
CA THR A 16 -0.23 -3.46 -6.46
C THR A 16 -0.43 -4.98 -6.27
N SER A 17 -0.76 -5.70 -7.34
CA SER A 17 -0.90 -7.16 -7.30
C SER A 17 0.41 -7.87 -6.91
N LEU A 18 1.55 -7.41 -7.44
CA LEU A 18 2.86 -7.93 -7.07
C LEU A 18 3.16 -7.70 -5.57
N ILE A 19 2.85 -6.51 -5.06
CA ILE A 19 3.03 -6.17 -3.64
C ILE A 19 2.17 -7.06 -2.75
N VAL A 20 0.89 -7.25 -3.10
CA VAL A 20 -0.03 -8.14 -2.36
C VAL A 20 0.51 -9.56 -2.32
N GLY A 21 0.91 -10.11 -3.48
CA GLY A 21 1.46 -11.47 -3.54
C GLY A 21 2.76 -11.62 -2.74
N LEU A 22 3.66 -10.64 -2.84
CA LEU A 22 4.92 -10.64 -2.08
C LEU A 22 4.66 -10.59 -0.57
N ALA A 23 3.77 -9.69 -0.12
CA ALA A 23 3.41 -9.55 1.27
C ALA A 23 2.79 -10.84 1.83
N GLN A 24 1.90 -11.47 1.07
CA GLN A 24 1.25 -12.73 1.44
C GLN A 24 2.25 -13.87 1.61
N VAL A 25 3.22 -14.00 0.69
CA VAL A 25 4.25 -15.06 0.76
C VAL A 25 5.28 -14.79 1.87
N LEU A 26 5.62 -13.52 2.13
CA LEU A 26 6.59 -13.17 3.16
C LEU A 26 6.12 -13.56 4.56
N GLY A 27 4.81 -13.50 4.83
CA GLY A 27 4.21 -13.97 6.10
C GLY A 27 4.78 -13.29 7.36
N LYS A 28 5.36 -12.09 7.22
CA LYS A 28 6.03 -11.35 8.29
C LYS A 28 5.36 -9.99 8.48
N PRO A 29 5.44 -9.39 9.67
CA PRO A 29 5.03 -8.01 9.87
C PRO A 29 5.75 -7.09 8.89
N PHE A 30 4.99 -6.22 8.23
CA PHE A 30 5.52 -5.25 7.28
C PHE A 30 4.73 -3.93 7.36
N GLY A 31 5.41 -2.84 7.04
CA GLY A 31 4.78 -1.56 6.79
C GLY A 31 4.62 -1.34 5.29
N TYR A 32 3.54 -0.64 4.91
CA TYR A 32 3.32 -0.20 3.54
C TYR A 32 3.30 1.32 3.47
N LEU A 33 4.19 1.88 2.67
CA LEU A 33 4.23 3.32 2.40
C LEU A 33 4.07 3.55 0.90
N LYS A 34 3.16 4.46 0.57
CA LYS A 34 2.95 4.91 -0.79
C LYS A 34 2.79 6.43 -0.80
N PRO A 35 3.52 7.15 -1.65
CA PRO A 35 3.21 8.55 -1.90
C PRO A 35 1.82 8.65 -2.56
N PHE A 36 1.13 9.77 -2.36
CA PHE A 36 -0.18 10.01 -2.99
C PHE A 36 -0.11 9.79 -4.50
N GLY A 37 -1.01 8.94 -5.02
CA GLY A 37 -1.18 8.72 -6.44
C GLY A 37 -2.47 9.34 -6.99
N ASP A 38 -2.86 8.91 -8.18
CA ASP A 38 -4.01 9.47 -8.92
C ASP A 38 -5.37 9.09 -8.32
N ARG A 39 -5.45 8.08 -7.44
CA ARG A 39 -6.71 7.51 -6.91
C ARG A 39 -6.86 7.81 -5.44
N LEU A 40 -7.20 9.06 -5.16
CA LEU A 40 -7.47 9.52 -3.81
C LEU A 40 -8.90 9.15 -3.39
N LEU A 41 -9.01 8.45 -2.27
CA LEU A 41 -10.21 8.22 -1.50
C LEU A 41 -10.29 9.27 -0.40
N TYR A 42 -11.44 9.92 -0.26
CA TYR A 42 -11.68 10.85 0.83
C TYR A 42 -12.47 10.15 1.94
N ARG A 43 -11.92 10.08 3.15
CA ARG A 43 -12.59 9.50 4.32
C ARG A 43 -12.23 10.27 5.57
N LYS A 44 -13.22 10.58 6.42
CA LYS A 44 -13.02 11.30 7.70
C LYS A 44 -12.18 12.58 7.57
N LYS A 45 -12.45 13.39 6.55
CA LYS A 45 -11.68 14.61 6.24
C LYS A 45 -10.20 14.40 5.88
N ARG A 46 -9.82 13.20 5.43
CA ARG A 46 -8.46 12.85 5.02
C ARG A 46 -8.44 12.29 3.59
N LEU A 47 -7.40 12.66 2.84
CA LEU A 47 -7.07 12.04 1.56
C LEU A 47 -6.30 10.76 1.83
N TRP A 48 -6.70 9.68 1.16
CA TRP A 48 -6.16 8.34 1.33
C TRP A 48 -5.92 7.73 -0.05
N ASP A 49 -4.85 6.99 -0.28
CA ASP A 49 -4.64 6.35 -1.59
C ASP A 49 -5.35 4.99 -1.68
N TYR A 50 -6.04 4.72 -2.79
CA TYR A 50 -6.76 3.47 -2.99
C TYR A 50 -5.90 2.22 -2.75
N ASP A 51 -4.64 2.19 -3.21
CA ASP A 51 -3.76 1.03 -3.02
C ASP A 51 -3.39 0.86 -1.54
N SER A 52 -3.21 1.97 -0.81
CA SER A 52 -3.00 1.95 0.64
C SER A 52 -4.23 1.39 1.36
N ALA A 53 -5.44 1.83 0.98
CA ALA A 53 -6.68 1.30 1.55
C ALA A 53 -6.84 -0.20 1.28
N LEU A 54 -6.52 -0.64 0.06
CA LEU A 54 -6.55 -2.05 -0.31
C LEU A 54 -5.63 -2.89 0.58
N LEU A 55 -4.38 -2.46 0.79
CA LEU A 55 -3.42 -3.20 1.60
C LEU A 55 -3.78 -3.19 3.09
N THR A 56 -4.23 -2.06 3.61
CA THR A 56 -4.79 -1.96 4.97
C THR A 56 -5.93 -2.97 5.16
N ASN A 57 -6.86 -3.05 4.19
CA ASN A 57 -8.00 -3.96 4.29
C ASN A 57 -7.60 -5.45 4.16
N ILE A 58 -6.67 -5.79 3.27
CA ILE A 58 -6.24 -7.19 3.06
C ILE A 58 -5.43 -7.71 4.25
N PHE A 59 -4.53 -6.88 4.78
CA PHE A 59 -3.54 -7.31 5.78
C PHE A 59 -3.81 -6.80 7.20
N GLY A 60 -4.90 -6.05 7.40
CA GLY A 60 -5.25 -5.48 8.70
C GLY A 60 -4.21 -4.50 9.24
N LEU A 61 -3.54 -3.75 8.36
CA LEU A 61 -2.51 -2.78 8.77
C LEU A 61 -3.18 -1.66 9.57
N THR A 62 -2.77 -1.47 10.83
CA THR A 62 -3.41 -0.53 11.75
C THR A 62 -2.72 0.82 11.84
N ASP A 63 -1.53 0.97 11.24
CA ASP A 63 -0.77 2.22 11.32
C ASP A 63 -1.50 3.34 10.58
N SER A 64 -2.18 4.15 11.37
CA SER A 64 -2.44 5.54 11.07
C SER A 64 -1.09 6.22 10.83
N PRO A 65 -0.92 7.06 9.79
CA PRO A 65 0.30 7.85 9.62
C PRO A 65 0.65 8.79 10.79
N ASP A 66 -0.14 8.81 11.87
CA ASP A 66 -0.05 9.71 13.02
C ASP A 66 0.09 9.00 14.40
N ASP A 67 0.31 7.67 14.46
CA ASP A 67 0.72 6.98 15.71
C ASP A 67 2.23 6.68 15.70
#